data_AF-A0A8S3PSP9-F1
#
_entry.id   AF-A0A8S3PSP9-F1
#
_cell.length_a   1.000
_cell.length_b   1.000
_cell.length_c   1.000
_cell.angle_alpha   90.00
_cell.angle_beta   90.00
_cell.angle_gamma   90.00
#
_symmetry.space_group_name_H-M   'P 1'
#
loop_
_entity.id
_entity.type
_entity.pdbx_description
1 polymer ?
#
loop_
_entity_poly.entity_id
_entity_poly.type
_entity_poly.pdbx_seq_one_letter_code
_entity_poly.pdbx_strand_id
1 'polypeptide(L)'
;MDEETKMVTQIRALDSDMQTLVYENYNKFISATDTIRKMKNDFKKMEDEMDHLASNMATITEFSGTISNTLQDRRQHITKLSGVHALLKKLQFLFELPARLNKCIEMKAYSAAVRYYTKAKRILHQYQHMASFQGINEDCNKIIHQLCDHLREQFKDKESSAKDLAQCVDLLLQLNEPAEKLCEEFLSHARQKIDEDLQLLDRQIRLQSGEEIKSEGETAAQAYLATPMDVLEFVDTGCNGFLSNICLVIASYNDMFLSKPQEE
;
A
#
# COMPACT_ATOMS: atom_id res chain seq x y z
N MET A 1 42.16 -104.82 -56.50
CA MET A 1 41.60 -104.08 -57.64
C MET A 1 40.49 -103.14 -57.16
N ASP A 2 39.37 -103.64 -56.65
CA ASP A 2 38.21 -102.78 -56.31
C ASP A 2 38.39 -101.92 -55.03
N GLU A 3 39.16 -102.41 -54.05
CA GLU A 3 39.47 -101.65 -52.83
C GLU A 3 40.54 -100.56 -53.07
N GLU A 4 41.45 -100.78 -54.01
CA GLU A 4 42.51 -99.82 -54.36
C GLU A 4 41.96 -98.63 -55.15
N THR A 5 41.02 -98.87 -56.07
CA THR A 5 40.30 -97.82 -56.78
C THR A 5 39.43 -96.99 -55.84
N LYS A 6 38.78 -97.60 -54.84
CA LYS A 6 38.05 -96.87 -53.78
C LYS A 6 38.96 -96.00 -52.93
N MET A 7 40.15 -96.49 -52.58
CA MET A 7 41.12 -95.70 -51.80
C MET A 7 41.62 -94.49 -52.60
N VAL A 8 41.92 -94.67 -53.89
CA VAL A 8 42.37 -93.57 -54.76
C VAL A 8 41.28 -92.51 -54.96
N THR A 9 40.00 -92.90 -55.10
CA THR A 9 38.90 -91.93 -55.21
C THR A 9 38.65 -91.18 -53.89
N GLN A 10 38.78 -91.85 -52.74
CA GLN A 10 38.71 -91.20 -51.43
C GLN A 10 39.85 -90.20 -51.22
N ILE A 11 41.08 -90.53 -51.61
CA ILE A 11 42.23 -89.61 -51.53
C ILE A 11 41.97 -88.35 -52.39
N ARG A 12 41.45 -88.51 -53.61
CA ARG A 12 41.11 -87.37 -54.48
C ARG A 12 39.94 -86.54 -53.94
N ALA A 13 38.93 -87.17 -53.37
CA ALA A 13 37.82 -86.46 -52.73
C ALA A 13 38.31 -85.66 -51.52
N LEU A 14 39.15 -86.26 -50.67
CA LEU A 14 39.73 -85.60 -49.51
C LEU A 14 40.63 -84.42 -49.90
N ASP A 15 41.42 -84.54 -50.96
CA ASP A 15 42.23 -83.43 -51.49
C ASP A 15 41.34 -82.28 -52.02
N SER A 16 40.27 -82.61 -52.73
CA SER A 16 39.27 -81.62 -53.18
C SER A 16 38.56 -80.93 -52.02
N ASP A 17 38.20 -81.67 -50.97
CA ASP A 17 37.57 -81.14 -49.76
C ASP A 17 38.54 -80.25 -48.98
N MET A 18 39.80 -80.65 -48.87
CA MET A 18 40.86 -79.86 -48.25
C MET A 18 41.08 -78.56 -49.02
N GLN A 19 41.17 -78.60 -50.35
CA GLN A 19 41.30 -77.40 -51.18
C GLN A 19 40.10 -76.47 -50.99
N THR A 20 38.87 -77.00 -51.00
CA THR A 20 37.65 -76.23 -50.76
C THR A 20 37.67 -75.55 -49.39
N LEU A 21 38.09 -76.27 -48.34
CA LEU A 21 38.20 -75.72 -46.98
C LEU A 21 39.24 -74.58 -46.92
N VAL A 22 40.39 -74.74 -47.58
CA VAL A 22 41.42 -73.70 -47.66
C VAL A 22 40.87 -72.45 -48.36
N TYR A 23 40.18 -72.61 -49.49
CA TYR A 23 39.56 -71.49 -50.20
C TYR A 23 38.49 -70.80 -49.34
N GLU A 24 37.60 -71.56 -48.70
CA GLU A 24 36.61 -71.00 -47.80
C GLU A 24 37.24 -70.26 -46.62
N ASN A 25 38.28 -70.85 -46.01
CA ASN A 25 38.95 -70.26 -44.88
C ASN A 25 39.66 -68.95 -45.29
N TYR A 26 40.33 -68.95 -46.44
CA TYR A 26 41.00 -67.77 -46.98
C TYR A 26 39.99 -66.68 -47.37
N ASN A 27 38.86 -67.03 -47.99
CA ASN A 27 37.80 -66.08 -48.30
C ASN A 27 37.15 -65.49 -47.04
N LYS A 28 36.94 -66.30 -46.00
CA LYS A 28 36.45 -65.83 -44.69
C LYS A 28 37.48 -64.89 -44.04
N PHE A 29 38.77 -65.19 -44.14
CA PHE A 29 39.84 -64.34 -43.62
C PHE A 29 39.94 -63.00 -44.36
N ILE A 30 39.84 -63.00 -45.69
CA ILE A 30 39.80 -61.77 -46.49
C ILE A 30 38.57 -60.94 -46.10
N SER A 31 37.38 -61.56 -46.04
CA SER A 31 36.14 -60.87 -45.69
C SER A 31 36.17 -60.28 -44.28
N ALA A 32 36.72 -61.01 -43.31
CA ALA A 32 36.95 -60.51 -41.96
C ALA A 32 37.92 -59.33 -41.96
N THR A 33 39.02 -59.42 -42.73
CA THR A 33 40.01 -58.35 -42.85
C THR A 33 39.41 -57.09 -43.48
N ASP A 34 38.61 -57.21 -44.53
CA ASP A 34 37.93 -56.09 -45.18
C ASP A 34 36.87 -55.47 -44.28
N THR A 35 36.16 -56.28 -43.50
CA THR A 35 35.22 -55.79 -42.48
C THR A 35 35.95 -54.99 -41.39
N ILE A 36 37.09 -55.49 -40.89
CA ILE A 36 37.92 -54.75 -39.93
C ILE A 36 38.40 -53.43 -40.53
N ARG A 37 38.82 -53.43 -41.80
CA ARG A 37 39.25 -52.21 -42.49
C ARG A 37 38.09 -51.20 -42.64
N LYS A 38 36.90 -51.67 -42.99
CA LYS A 38 35.70 -50.84 -43.09
C LYS A 38 35.31 -50.26 -41.72
N MET A 39 35.23 -51.09 -40.69
CA MET A 39 34.95 -50.66 -39.32
C MET A 39 35.95 -49.59 -38.87
N LYS A 40 37.25 -49.78 -39.11
CA LYS A 40 38.27 -48.78 -38.78
C LYS A 40 38.00 -47.42 -39.45
N ASN A 41 37.62 -47.42 -40.72
CA ASN A 41 37.33 -46.18 -41.44
C ASN A 41 36.05 -45.51 -40.93
N ASP A 42 35.02 -46.29 -40.60
CA ASP A 42 33.75 -45.78 -40.07
C ASP A 42 33.94 -45.21 -38.64
N PHE A 43 34.72 -45.87 -37.79
CA PHE A 43 35.09 -45.34 -36.46
C PHE A 43 35.87 -44.03 -36.57
N LYS A 44 36.78 -43.92 -37.53
CA LYS A 44 37.51 -42.67 -37.75
C LYS A 44 36.59 -41.53 -38.16
N LYS A 45 35.62 -41.78 -39.04
CA LYS A 45 34.61 -40.77 -39.42
C LYS A 45 33.75 -40.34 -38.22
N MET A 46 33.34 -41.30 -37.39
CA MET A 46 32.57 -41.02 -36.18
C MET A 46 33.36 -40.16 -35.18
N GLU A 47 34.66 -40.44 -35.02
CA GLU A 47 35.58 -39.65 -34.20
C GLU A 47 35.68 -38.21 -34.74
N ASP A 48 35.92 -38.04 -36.04
CA ASP A 48 35.98 -36.72 -36.69
C ASP A 48 34.65 -35.93 -36.51
N GLU A 49 33.50 -36.60 -36.61
CA GLU A 49 32.18 -35.99 -36.39
C GLU A 49 31.94 -35.60 -34.92
N MET A 50 32.38 -36.43 -33.96
CA MET A 50 32.30 -36.09 -32.53
C MET A 50 33.18 -34.91 -32.17
N ASP A 51 34.39 -34.82 -32.74
CA ASP A 51 35.29 -33.69 -32.57
C ASP A 51 34.68 -32.39 -33.14
N HIS A 52 34.07 -32.49 -34.33
CA HIS A 52 33.33 -31.37 -34.91
C HIS A 52 32.15 -30.91 -34.03
N LEU A 53 31.40 -31.85 -33.47
CA LEU A 53 30.29 -31.54 -32.56
C LEU A 53 30.79 -30.86 -31.27
N ALA A 54 31.88 -31.36 -30.68
CA ALA A 54 32.47 -30.78 -29.48
C ALA A 54 32.94 -29.33 -29.72
N SER A 55 33.59 -29.07 -30.86
CA SER A 55 33.99 -27.73 -31.29
C SER A 55 32.78 -26.81 -31.48
N ASN A 56 31.73 -27.29 -32.18
CA ASN A 56 30.50 -26.53 -32.35
C ASN A 56 29.81 -26.21 -31.01
N MET A 57 29.77 -27.16 -30.07
CA MET A 57 29.22 -26.90 -28.74
C MET A 57 30.03 -25.89 -27.93
N ALA A 58 31.36 -25.91 -28.06
CA ALA A 58 32.23 -24.92 -27.45
C ALA A 58 31.95 -23.51 -27.99
N THR A 59 31.85 -23.35 -29.31
CA THR A 59 31.53 -22.05 -29.94
C THR A 59 30.13 -21.56 -29.58
N ILE A 60 29.12 -22.45 -29.51
CA ILE A 60 27.76 -22.09 -29.05
C ILE A 60 27.81 -21.62 -27.59
N THR A 61 28.57 -22.30 -26.73
CA THR A 61 28.71 -21.93 -25.32
C THR A 61 29.37 -20.57 -25.16
N GLU A 62 30.44 -20.30 -25.91
CA GLU A 62 31.12 -18.99 -25.92
C GLU A 62 30.21 -17.87 -26.42
N PHE A 63 29.50 -18.11 -27.53
CA PHE A 63 28.56 -17.15 -28.09
C PHE A 63 27.39 -16.86 -27.14
N SER A 64 26.83 -17.90 -26.51
CA SER A 64 25.79 -17.79 -25.49
C SER A 64 26.28 -17.02 -24.25
N GLY A 65 27.53 -17.24 -23.84
CA GLY A 65 28.18 -16.47 -22.78
C GLY A 65 28.30 -14.99 -23.14
N THR A 66 28.72 -14.69 -24.37
CA THR A 66 28.84 -13.32 -24.88
C THR A 66 27.49 -12.61 -24.93
N ILE A 67 26.44 -13.30 -25.40
CA ILE A 67 25.06 -12.77 -25.39
C ILE A 67 24.59 -12.51 -23.96
N SER A 68 24.82 -13.45 -23.05
CA SER A 68 24.41 -13.31 -21.64
C SER A 68 25.08 -12.10 -21.00
N ASN A 69 26.39 -11.93 -21.21
CA ASN A 69 27.14 -10.77 -20.71
C ASN A 69 26.62 -9.46 -21.31
N THR A 70 26.40 -9.42 -22.63
CA THR A 70 25.88 -8.22 -23.31
C THR A 70 24.48 -7.83 -22.83
N LEU A 71 23.63 -8.82 -22.52
CA LEU A 71 22.27 -8.58 -22.04
C LEU A 71 22.19 -8.35 -20.53
N GLN A 72 23.20 -8.74 -19.76
CA GLN A 72 23.21 -8.63 -18.30
C GLN A 72 23.06 -7.18 -17.85
N ASP A 73 23.82 -6.26 -18.42
CA ASP A 73 23.74 -4.83 -18.08
C ASP A 73 22.36 -4.28 -18.41
N ARG A 74 21.84 -4.57 -19.61
CA ARG A 74 20.48 -4.16 -20.01
C ARG A 74 19.42 -4.72 -19.07
N ARG A 75 19.54 -5.99 -18.66
CA ARG A 75 18.63 -6.63 -17.70
C ARG A 75 18.69 -5.93 -16.33
N GLN A 76 19.89 -5.63 -15.83
CA GLN A 76 20.06 -4.87 -14.58
C GLN A 76 19.45 -3.47 -14.66
N HIS A 77 19.65 -2.76 -15.77
CA HIS A 77 19.04 -1.44 -16.00
C HIS A 77 17.51 -1.53 -16.02
N ILE A 78 16.94 -2.52 -16.72
CA ILE A 78 15.50 -2.75 -16.75
C ILE A 78 14.97 -3.10 -15.35
N THR A 79 15.66 -3.94 -14.59
CA THR A 79 15.27 -4.28 -13.20
C THR A 79 15.33 -3.07 -12.27
N LYS A 80 16.37 -2.21 -12.38
CA LYS A 80 16.45 -0.96 -11.62
C LYS A 80 15.30 -0.02 -12.00
N LEU A 81 15.06 0.16 -13.29
CA LEU A 81 14.01 1.06 -13.78
C LEU A 81 12.60 0.56 -13.39
N SER A 82 12.34 -0.75 -13.49
CA SER A 82 11.07 -1.32 -13.06
C SER A 82 10.88 -1.20 -11.54
N GLY A 83 11.95 -1.35 -10.76
CA GLY A 83 11.95 -1.10 -9.32
C GLY A 83 11.61 0.35 -8.96
N VAL A 84 12.26 1.32 -9.62
CA VAL A 84 11.95 2.75 -9.47
C VAL A 84 10.52 3.05 -9.88
N HIS A 85 10.05 2.51 -11.01
CA HIS A 85 8.68 2.72 -11.48
C HIS A 85 7.64 2.13 -10.50
N ALA A 86 7.92 0.96 -9.91
CA ALA A 86 7.06 0.38 -8.87
C ALA A 86 7.01 1.25 -7.61
N LEU A 87 8.16 1.82 -7.19
CA LEU A 87 8.22 2.77 -6.09
C LEU A 87 7.45 4.06 -6.43
N LEU A 88 7.64 4.60 -7.62
CA LEU A 88 6.97 5.81 -8.09
C LEU A 88 5.45 5.62 -8.12
N LYS A 89 4.97 4.45 -8.59
CA LYS A 89 3.55 4.08 -8.57
C LYS A 89 3.02 3.98 -7.14
N LYS A 90 3.82 3.45 -6.20
CA LYS A 90 3.47 3.44 -4.78
C LYS A 90 3.50 4.84 -4.16
N LEU A 91 4.30 5.77 -4.66
CA LEU A 91 4.37 7.16 -4.18
C LEU A 91 3.44 8.11 -4.94
N GLN A 92 2.79 7.64 -6.01
CA GLN A 92 1.84 8.42 -6.81
C GLN A 92 0.72 9.00 -5.94
N PHE A 93 0.30 8.28 -4.89
CA PHE A 93 -0.71 8.80 -3.96
C PHE A 93 -0.24 10.03 -3.18
N LEU A 94 1.06 10.23 -2.95
CA LEU A 94 1.58 11.44 -2.31
C LEU A 94 1.41 12.66 -3.21
N PHE A 95 1.60 12.50 -4.53
CA PHE A 95 1.40 13.61 -5.47
C PHE A 95 -0.07 14.01 -5.60
N GLU A 96 -0.98 13.05 -5.47
CA GLU A 96 -2.42 13.30 -5.43
C GLU A 96 -2.94 13.75 -4.06
N LEU A 97 -2.12 13.69 -3.01
CA LEU A 97 -2.52 13.96 -1.63
C LEU A 97 -3.03 15.40 -1.43
N PRO A 98 -2.36 16.47 -1.92
CA PRO A 98 -2.86 17.84 -1.75
C PRO A 98 -4.24 18.04 -2.40
N ALA A 99 -4.42 17.52 -3.63
CA ALA A 99 -5.69 17.60 -4.34
C ALA A 99 -6.82 16.84 -3.60
N ARG A 100 -6.50 15.66 -3.03
CA ARG A 100 -7.44 14.90 -2.21
C ARG A 100 -7.78 15.62 -0.90
N LEU A 101 -6.81 16.25 -0.25
CA LEU A 101 -7.05 17.03 0.97
C LEU A 101 -7.97 18.21 0.70
N ASN A 102 -7.72 19.00 -0.37
CA ASN A 102 -8.60 20.09 -0.77
C ASN A 102 -10.03 19.61 -1.04
N LYS A 103 -10.20 18.50 -1.76
CA LYS A 103 -11.52 17.89 -1.99
C LYS A 103 -12.20 17.46 -0.70
N CYS A 104 -11.45 16.93 0.28
CA CYS A 104 -12.02 16.58 1.58
C CYS A 104 -12.49 17.82 2.36
N ILE A 105 -11.77 18.94 2.26
CA ILE A 105 -12.18 20.22 2.86
C ILE A 105 -13.45 20.75 2.19
N GLU A 106 -13.53 20.72 0.86
CA GLU A 106 -14.74 21.13 0.11
C GLU A 106 -15.98 20.31 0.50
N MET A 107 -15.82 19.00 0.73
CA MET A 107 -16.91 18.10 1.14
C MET A 107 -17.19 18.14 2.65
N LYS A 108 -16.55 19.02 3.42
CA LYS A 108 -16.62 19.10 4.90
C LYS A 108 -16.27 17.77 5.61
N ALA A 109 -15.51 16.90 4.94
CA ALA A 109 -15.12 15.59 5.46
C ALA A 109 -13.78 15.68 6.22
N TYR A 110 -13.76 16.47 7.29
CA TYR A 110 -12.54 16.82 8.02
C TYR A 110 -11.82 15.62 8.65
N SER A 111 -12.59 14.63 9.14
CA SER A 111 -12.03 13.41 9.73
C SER A 111 -11.26 12.55 8.73
N ALA A 112 -11.73 12.47 7.49
CA ALA A 112 -11.01 11.76 6.44
C ALA A 112 -9.71 12.49 6.08
N ALA A 113 -9.75 13.83 5.99
CA ALA A 113 -8.58 14.66 5.67
C ALA A 113 -7.45 14.46 6.68
N VAL A 114 -7.75 14.57 7.98
CA VAL A 114 -6.77 14.38 9.06
C VAL A 114 -6.18 12.97 9.02
N ARG A 115 -6.99 11.93 8.84
CA ARG A 115 -6.50 10.54 8.73
C ARG A 115 -5.56 10.32 7.54
N TYR A 116 -5.87 10.91 6.37
CA TYR A 116 -5.00 10.81 5.20
C TYR A 116 -3.67 11.53 5.45
N TYR A 117 -3.73 12.73 6.04
CA TYR A 117 -2.53 13.48 6.38
C TYR A 117 -1.67 12.75 7.42
N THR A 118 -2.22 12.24 8.53
CA THR A 118 -1.43 11.54 9.57
C THR A 118 -0.72 10.31 9.02
N LYS A 119 -1.38 9.53 8.15
CA LYS A 119 -0.75 8.39 7.47
C LYS A 119 0.36 8.82 6.52
N ALA A 120 0.13 9.88 5.75
CA ALA A 120 1.10 10.39 4.79
C ALA A 120 2.26 11.13 5.47
N LYS A 121 2.06 11.76 6.63
CA LYS A 121 3.06 12.53 7.38
C LYS A 121 4.28 11.68 7.73
N ARG A 122 4.08 10.43 8.17
CA ARG A 122 5.18 9.49 8.44
C ARG A 122 6.03 9.23 7.19
N ILE A 123 5.37 9.08 6.04
CA ILE A 123 6.02 8.81 4.76
C ILE A 123 6.72 10.07 4.24
N LEU A 124 6.04 11.22 4.28
CA LEU A 124 6.60 12.53 3.92
C LEU A 124 7.87 12.85 4.72
N HIS A 125 7.89 12.54 6.02
CA HIS A 125 9.07 12.72 6.86
C HIS A 125 10.22 11.78 6.47
N GLN A 126 9.93 10.52 6.15
CA GLN A 126 10.94 9.56 5.70
C GLN A 126 11.60 9.99 4.36
N TYR A 127 10.86 10.64 3.47
CA TYR A 127 11.33 11.09 2.15
C TYR A 127 11.64 12.59 2.06
N GLN A 128 11.80 13.27 3.21
CA GLN A 128 12.02 14.72 3.27
C GLN A 128 13.30 15.21 2.56
N HIS A 129 14.30 14.34 2.39
CA HIS A 129 15.56 14.65 1.71
C HIS A 129 15.42 14.94 0.20
N MET A 130 14.26 14.64 -0.39
CA MET A 130 13.98 14.94 -1.80
C MET A 130 13.17 16.23 -1.93
N ALA A 131 13.71 17.21 -2.67
CA ALA A 131 13.08 18.52 -2.87
C ALA A 131 11.64 18.46 -3.40
N SER A 132 11.32 17.49 -4.27
CA SER A 132 9.95 17.30 -4.77
C SER A 132 8.93 16.96 -3.69
N PHE A 133 9.32 16.19 -2.66
CA PHE A 133 8.45 15.85 -1.54
C PHE A 133 8.39 16.96 -0.49
N GLN A 134 9.42 17.81 -0.42
CA GLN A 134 9.41 18.99 0.43
C GLN A 134 8.31 19.98 0.00
N GLY A 135 8.21 20.29 -1.29
CA GLY A 135 7.14 21.16 -1.80
C GLY A 135 5.74 20.61 -1.53
N ILE A 136 5.54 19.30 -1.71
CA ILE A 136 4.27 18.62 -1.39
C ILE A 136 3.98 18.70 0.10
N ASN A 137 4.99 18.52 0.96
CA ASN A 137 4.82 18.63 2.41
C ASN A 137 4.42 20.06 2.81
N GLU A 138 5.10 21.07 2.26
CA GLU A 138 4.76 22.49 2.48
C GLU A 138 3.32 22.80 2.06
N ASP A 139 2.89 22.31 0.90
CA ASP A 139 1.51 22.51 0.43
C ASP A 139 0.50 21.75 1.28
N CYS A 140 0.78 20.50 1.67
CA CYS A 140 -0.06 19.77 2.63
C CYS A 140 -0.16 20.50 3.97
N ASN A 141 0.93 21.07 4.48
CA ASN A 141 0.92 21.84 5.73
C ASN A 141 0.09 23.11 5.60
N LYS A 142 0.16 23.83 4.47
CA LYS A 142 -0.73 24.98 4.21
C LYS A 142 -2.20 24.58 4.22
N ILE A 143 -2.54 23.47 3.56
CA ILE A 143 -3.91 22.95 3.51
C ILE A 143 -4.40 22.54 4.91
N ILE A 144 -3.52 21.94 5.72
CA ILE A 144 -3.83 21.59 7.12
C ILE A 144 -3.98 22.83 7.99
N HIS A 145 -3.16 23.88 7.80
CA HIS A 145 -3.35 25.15 8.51
C HIS A 145 -4.69 25.79 8.16
N GLN A 146 -5.07 25.81 6.88
CA GLN A 146 -6.41 26.27 6.45
C GLN A 146 -7.53 25.43 7.08
N LEU A 147 -7.35 24.12 7.18
CA LEU A 147 -8.29 23.25 7.88
C LEU A 147 -8.38 23.59 9.37
N CYS A 148 -7.25 23.84 10.04
CA CYS A 148 -7.24 24.27 11.44
C CYS A 148 -7.98 25.59 11.63
N ASP A 149 -7.76 26.57 10.75
CA ASP A 149 -8.45 27.86 10.81
C ASP A 149 -9.96 27.69 10.62
N HIS A 150 -10.37 26.85 9.67
CA HIS A 150 -11.79 26.58 9.43
C HIS A 150 -12.46 25.82 10.58
N LEU A 151 -11.74 24.88 11.22
CA LEU A 151 -12.21 24.20 12.43
C LEU A 151 -12.30 25.17 13.62
N ARG A 152 -11.37 26.13 13.75
CA ARG A 152 -11.43 27.20 14.77
C ARG A 152 -12.57 28.18 14.52
N GLU A 153 -12.90 28.46 13.26
CA GLU A 153 -14.10 29.25 12.90
C GLU A 153 -15.38 28.50 13.26
N GLN A 154 -15.50 27.21 12.94
CA GLN A 154 -16.66 26.39 13.35
C GLN A 154 -16.78 26.24 14.87
N PHE A 155 -15.65 26.25 15.57
CA PHE A 155 -15.61 26.26 17.03
C PHE A 155 -16.11 27.58 17.63
N LYS A 156 -15.92 28.71 16.94
CA LYS A 156 -16.44 30.02 17.36
C LYS A 156 -17.91 30.22 17.00
N ASP A 157 -18.44 29.43 16.08
CA ASP A 157 -19.83 29.54 15.65
C ASP A 157 -20.79 28.99 16.72
N LYS A 158 -21.79 29.80 17.10
CA LYS A 158 -22.66 29.53 18.27
C LYS A 158 -23.67 28.41 18.06
N GLU A 159 -23.90 27.97 16.82
CA GLU A 159 -24.91 26.96 16.48
C GLU A 159 -24.37 25.53 16.38
N SER A 160 -23.06 25.31 16.56
CA SER A 160 -22.47 23.98 16.44
C SER A 160 -22.92 23.05 17.57
N SER A 161 -23.34 21.83 17.19
CA SER A 161 -23.74 20.79 18.15
C SER A 161 -22.56 20.40 19.05
N ALA A 162 -22.83 20.05 20.30
CA ALA A 162 -21.81 19.58 21.25
C ALA A 162 -20.99 18.39 20.70
N LYS A 163 -21.60 17.55 19.84
CA LYS A 163 -20.92 16.43 19.18
C LYS A 163 -19.96 16.89 18.07
N ASP A 164 -20.36 17.90 17.30
CA ASP A 164 -19.54 18.44 16.22
C ASP A 164 -18.35 19.22 16.81
N LEU A 165 -18.58 19.93 17.91
CA LEU A 165 -17.53 20.57 18.71
C LEU A 165 -16.52 19.54 19.25
N ALA A 166 -17.00 18.43 19.82
CA ALA A 166 -16.12 17.36 20.30
C ALA A 166 -15.32 16.73 19.15
N GLN A 167 -15.94 16.54 17.99
CA GLN A 167 -15.25 16.05 16.80
C GLN A 167 -14.18 17.04 16.30
N CYS A 168 -14.47 18.35 16.28
CA CYS A 168 -13.51 19.37 15.89
C CYS A 168 -12.30 19.40 16.82
N VAL A 169 -12.53 19.31 18.13
CA VAL A 169 -11.46 19.26 19.14
C VAL A 169 -10.64 17.97 19.02
N ASP A 170 -11.26 16.82 18.76
CA ASP A 170 -10.57 15.56 18.50
C ASP A 170 -9.65 15.65 17.27
N LEU A 171 -10.14 16.24 16.18
CA LEU A 171 -9.37 16.44 14.95
C LEU A 171 -8.21 17.41 15.13
N LEU A 172 -8.40 18.49 15.88
CA LEU A 172 -7.33 19.43 16.22
C LEU A 172 -6.26 18.79 17.12
N LEU A 173 -6.65 17.94 18.08
CA LEU A 173 -5.71 17.15 18.88
C LEU A 173 -4.88 16.19 18.01
N GLN A 174 -5.49 15.54 17.01
CA GLN A 174 -4.79 14.66 16.07
C GLN A 174 -3.79 15.40 15.15
N LEU A 175 -3.92 16.72 15.03
CA LEU A 175 -3.03 17.58 14.23
C LEU A 175 -1.84 18.15 15.02
N ASN A 176 -1.60 17.69 16.26
CA ASN A 176 -0.53 18.14 17.18
C ASN A 176 -0.66 19.60 17.65
N GLU A 177 -1.86 20.17 17.70
CA GLU A 177 -2.07 21.45 18.39
C GLU A 177 -1.95 21.25 19.92
N PRO A 178 -1.44 22.24 20.68
CA PRO A 178 -1.25 22.12 22.12
C PRO A 178 -2.61 21.96 22.81
N ALA A 179 -2.80 20.80 23.45
CA ALA A 179 -4.02 20.45 24.16
C ALA A 179 -4.41 21.50 25.22
N GLU A 180 -3.44 22.16 25.84
CA GLU A 180 -3.66 23.21 26.85
C GLU A 180 -4.46 24.40 26.31
N LYS A 181 -4.11 24.90 25.11
CA LYS A 181 -4.83 26.04 24.50
C LYS A 181 -6.22 25.63 24.04
N LEU A 182 -6.37 24.41 23.53
CA LEU A 182 -7.66 23.86 23.15
C LEU A 182 -8.57 23.61 24.37
N CYS A 183 -8.02 23.18 25.50
CA CYS A 183 -8.76 23.05 26.75
C CYS A 183 -9.35 24.39 27.19
N GLU A 184 -8.53 25.44 27.20
CA GLU A 184 -8.97 26.79 27.59
C GLU A 184 -10.05 27.32 26.64
N GLU A 185 -9.85 27.18 25.32
CA GLU A 185 -10.84 27.58 24.32
C GLU A 185 -12.15 26.77 24.47
N PHE A 186 -12.07 25.45 24.62
CA PHE A 186 -13.22 24.55 24.88
C PHE A 186 -14.01 24.95 26.13
N LEU A 187 -13.31 25.12 27.26
CA LEU A 187 -13.94 25.48 28.53
C LEU A 187 -14.52 26.90 28.50
N SER A 188 -13.87 27.85 27.80
CA SER A 188 -14.40 29.21 27.65
C SER A 188 -15.72 29.23 26.85
N HIS A 189 -15.81 28.46 25.77
CA HIS A 189 -17.01 28.36 24.95
C HIS A 189 -18.13 27.59 25.69
N ALA A 190 -17.78 26.47 26.33
CA ALA A 190 -18.72 25.72 27.16
C ALA A 190 -19.29 26.59 28.28
N ARG A 191 -18.43 27.37 28.96
CA ARG A 191 -18.85 28.32 29.99
C ARG A 191 -19.78 29.38 29.43
N GLN A 192 -19.46 29.98 28.28
CA GLN A 192 -20.34 30.97 27.66
C GLN A 192 -21.73 30.40 27.35
N LYS A 193 -21.81 29.19 26.81
CA LYS A 193 -23.08 28.51 26.51
C LYS A 193 -23.89 28.21 27.78
N ILE A 194 -23.22 27.73 28.82
CA ILE A 194 -23.83 27.47 30.14
C ILE A 194 -24.30 28.77 30.81
N ASP A 195 -23.53 29.86 30.66
CA ASP A 195 -23.90 31.18 31.17
C ASP A 195 -25.11 31.76 30.40
N GLU A 196 -25.22 31.52 29.09
CA GLU A 196 -26.40 31.88 28.29
C GLU A 196 -27.65 31.09 28.73
N ASP A 197 -27.52 29.78 28.98
CA ASP A 197 -28.60 28.94 29.53
C ASP A 197 -29.05 29.44 30.93
N LEU A 198 -28.08 29.82 31.79
CA LEU A 198 -28.33 30.40 33.12
C LEU A 198 -29.03 31.75 33.02
N GLN A 199 -28.60 32.63 32.10
CA GLN A 199 -29.24 33.93 31.88
C GLN A 199 -30.68 33.78 31.39
N LEU A 200 -30.96 32.76 30.58
CA LEU A 200 -32.31 32.45 30.13
C LEU A 200 -33.19 32.02 31.31
N LEU A 201 -32.69 31.14 32.19
CA LEU A 201 -33.42 30.73 33.40
C LEU A 201 -33.60 31.88 34.39
N ASP A 202 -32.57 32.71 34.61
CA ASP A 202 -32.64 33.89 35.48
C ASP A 202 -33.66 34.91 34.95
N ARG A 203 -33.68 35.13 33.62
CA ARG A 203 -34.68 35.98 32.96
C ARG A 203 -36.10 35.46 33.18
N GLN A 204 -36.32 34.15 33.11
CA GLN A 204 -37.63 33.53 33.34
C GLN A 204 -38.09 33.67 34.79
N ILE A 205 -37.18 33.52 35.76
CA ILE A 205 -37.49 33.77 37.18
C ILE A 205 -37.89 35.23 37.41
N ARG A 206 -37.18 36.19 36.81
CA ARG A 206 -37.49 37.62 36.92
C ARG A 206 -38.85 37.98 36.29
N LEU A 207 -39.18 37.40 35.14
CA LEU A 207 -40.49 37.55 34.49
C LEU A 207 -41.64 37.01 35.37
N GLN A 208 -41.44 35.89 36.08
CA GLN A 208 -42.43 35.38 37.04
C GLN A 208 -42.56 36.26 38.30
N SER A 209 -41.50 36.95 38.71
CA SER A 209 -41.50 37.85 39.88
C SER A 209 -42.16 39.22 39.64
N GLY A 210 -42.58 39.51 38.40
CA GLY A 210 -43.32 40.72 38.04
C GLY A 210 -42.44 41.91 37.61
N GLU A 211 -41.16 41.70 37.29
CA GLU A 211 -40.31 42.75 36.70
C GLU A 211 -40.62 42.92 35.20
N GLU A 212 -40.98 44.15 34.78
CA GLU A 212 -41.13 44.50 33.36
C GLU A 212 -39.76 44.52 32.67
N ILE A 213 -39.40 43.40 32.03
CA ILE A 213 -38.23 43.36 31.15
C ILE A 213 -38.62 43.97 29.80
N LYS A 214 -38.15 45.18 29.52
CA LYS A 214 -38.29 45.82 28.21
C LYS A 214 -37.59 44.96 27.15
N SER A 215 -38.36 44.30 26.29
CA SER A 215 -37.85 43.61 25.11
C SER A 215 -37.85 44.57 23.92
N GLU A 216 -36.71 45.18 23.62
CA GLU A 216 -36.46 45.84 22.33
C GLU A 216 -36.06 44.75 21.31
N GLY A 217 -37.04 44.18 20.59
CA GLY A 217 -36.75 43.19 19.55
C GLY A 217 -37.99 42.53 18.94
N GLU A 218 -38.28 42.87 17.68
CA GLU A 218 -39.41 42.37 16.88
C GLU A 218 -39.06 41.03 16.20
N THR A 219 -39.14 39.89 16.91
CA THR A 219 -39.26 38.57 16.24
C THR A 219 -40.13 37.59 17.04
N ALA A 220 -40.92 36.74 16.36
CA ALA A 220 -41.90 35.83 16.97
C ALA A 220 -41.30 34.80 17.96
N ALA A 221 -40.02 34.39 17.78
CA ALA A 221 -39.31 33.53 18.73
C ALA A 221 -38.93 34.25 20.03
N GLN A 222 -38.61 35.55 19.94
CA GLN A 222 -38.28 36.39 21.09
C GLN A 222 -39.54 36.75 21.90
N ALA A 223 -40.72 36.76 21.27
CA ALA A 223 -42.00 36.92 21.94
C ALA A 223 -42.38 35.70 22.82
N TYR A 224 -42.06 34.48 22.38
CA TYR A 224 -42.21 33.26 23.21
C TYR A 224 -41.26 33.23 24.41
N LEU A 225 -40.06 33.81 24.27
CA LEU A 225 -39.10 34.01 25.37
C LEU A 225 -39.50 35.12 26.35
N ALA A 226 -40.48 35.96 26.01
CA ALA A 226 -40.96 37.07 26.82
C ALA A 226 -42.22 36.73 27.64
N THR A 227 -42.84 35.57 27.39
CA THR A 227 -43.91 35.04 28.24
C THR A 227 -43.32 34.21 29.39
N PRO A 228 -43.84 34.35 30.62
CA PRO A 228 -43.40 33.52 31.74
C PRO A 228 -43.68 32.04 31.44
N MET A 229 -42.63 31.21 31.49
CA MET A 229 -42.77 29.76 31.39
C MET A 229 -43.63 29.21 32.53
N ASP A 230 -44.34 28.12 32.29
CA ASP A 230 -44.93 27.34 33.38
C ASP A 230 -43.84 26.57 34.16
N VAL A 231 -44.20 26.01 35.33
CA VAL A 231 -43.24 25.31 36.18
C VAL A 231 -42.65 24.06 35.50
N LEU A 232 -43.43 23.35 34.68
CA LEU A 232 -42.97 22.16 33.98
C LEU A 232 -42.01 22.54 32.84
N GLU A 233 -42.34 23.56 32.05
CA GLU A 233 -41.49 24.11 30.99
C GLU A 233 -40.18 24.68 31.55
N PHE A 234 -40.22 25.36 32.70
CA PHE A 234 -39.02 25.84 33.37
C PHE A 234 -38.12 24.70 33.83
N VAL A 235 -38.70 23.66 34.44
CA VAL A 235 -37.96 22.47 34.89
C VAL A 235 -37.38 21.70 33.71
N ASP A 236 -38.13 21.55 32.61
CA ASP A 236 -37.63 20.91 31.39
C ASP A 236 -36.50 21.71 30.74
N THR A 237 -36.59 23.04 30.73
CA THR A 237 -35.53 23.91 30.21
C THR A 237 -34.26 23.83 31.07
N GLY A 238 -34.40 23.77 32.40
CA GLY A 238 -33.28 23.58 33.32
C GLY A 238 -32.65 22.19 33.24
N CYS A 239 -33.47 21.13 33.15
CA CYS A 239 -32.99 19.74 33.09
C CYS A 239 -32.41 19.39 31.71
N ASN A 240 -33.15 19.67 30.64
CA ASN A 240 -32.79 19.26 29.28
C ASN A 240 -31.87 20.26 28.57
N GLY A 241 -31.90 21.54 28.97
CA GLY A 241 -30.96 22.54 28.50
C GLY A 241 -29.70 22.54 29.36
N PHE A 242 -29.77 23.21 30.51
CA PHE A 242 -28.61 23.51 31.35
C PHE A 242 -27.90 22.26 31.90
N LEU A 243 -28.61 21.38 32.61
CA LEU A 243 -28.01 20.19 33.23
C LEU A 243 -27.48 19.21 32.17
N SER A 244 -28.24 19.00 31.09
CA SER A 244 -27.82 18.17 29.96
C SER A 244 -26.55 18.72 29.30
N ASN A 245 -26.50 20.03 29.02
CA ASN A 245 -25.32 20.68 28.43
C ASN A 245 -24.09 20.55 29.35
N ILE A 246 -24.24 20.73 30.67
CA ILE A 246 -23.16 20.49 31.63
C ILE A 246 -22.70 19.03 31.59
N CYS A 247 -23.63 18.07 31.60
CA CYS A 247 -23.28 16.65 31.54
C CYS A 247 -22.54 16.30 30.25
N LEU A 248 -22.97 16.85 29.11
CA LEU A 248 -22.32 16.68 27.82
C LEU A 248 -20.92 17.29 27.80
N VAL A 249 -20.72 18.47 28.40
CA VAL A 249 -19.40 19.10 28.53
C VAL A 249 -18.48 18.24 29.39
N ILE A 250 -18.95 17.76 30.55
CA ILE A 250 -18.16 16.89 31.44
C ILE A 250 -17.80 15.57 30.74
N ALA A 251 -18.77 14.93 30.09
CA ALA A 251 -18.54 13.68 29.37
C ALA A 251 -17.55 13.86 28.21
N SER A 252 -17.71 14.91 27.41
CA SER A 252 -16.83 15.22 26.28
C SER A 252 -15.43 15.61 26.76
N TYR A 253 -15.31 16.36 27.85
CA TYR A 253 -14.02 16.72 28.45
C TYR A 253 -13.27 15.48 28.95
N ASN A 254 -13.98 14.59 29.64
CA ASN A 254 -13.41 13.31 30.09
C ASN A 254 -12.93 12.46 28.90
N ASP A 255 -13.74 12.32 27.85
CA ASP A 255 -13.40 11.49 26.69
C ASP A 255 -12.21 12.06 25.89
N MET A 256 -12.18 13.38 25.69
CA MET A 256 -11.17 14.02 24.85
C MET A 256 -9.81 14.23 25.53
N PHE A 257 -9.80 14.58 26.82
CA PHE A 257 -8.58 15.03 27.51
C PHE A 257 -8.09 14.08 28.61
N LEU A 258 -8.97 13.29 29.21
CA LEU A 258 -8.62 12.40 30.32
C LEU A 258 -8.55 10.92 29.91
N SER A 259 -9.31 10.52 28.89
CA SER A 259 -9.43 9.11 28.46
C SER A 259 -8.43 8.71 27.38
N LYS A 260 -7.78 9.68 26.71
CA LYS A 260 -6.71 9.37 25.76
C LYS A 260 -5.44 9.02 26.53
N PRO A 261 -4.92 7.78 26.43
CA PRO A 261 -3.59 7.51 26.93
C PRO A 261 -2.63 8.45 26.19
N GLN A 262 -1.79 9.15 26.95
CA GLN A 262 -0.59 9.77 26.40
C GLN A 262 0.22 8.64 25.76
N GLU A 263 0.06 8.42 24.45
CA GLU A 263 1.00 7.61 23.69
C GLU A 263 2.32 8.40 23.64
N GLU A 264 3.25 8.00 24.51
CA GLU A 264 4.69 8.28 24.39
C GLU A 264 5.25 7.79 23.05
#